data_AF-A0A542H414-F1
#
_entry.id   AF-A0A542H414-F1
#
_cell.length_a   1.000
_cell.length_b   1.000
_cell.length_c   1.000
_cell.angle_alpha   90.00
_cell.angle_beta   90.00
_cell.angle_gamma   90.00
#
_symmetry.space_group_name_H-M   'P 1'
#
loop_
_entity.id
_entity.type
_entity.pdbx_description
1 polymer ?
#
loop_
_entity_poly.entity_id
_entity_poly.type
_entity_poly.pdbx_seq_one_letter_code
_entity_poly.pdbx_strand_id
1 'polypeptide(L)'
;MTVYLLWHIGHRNEAGEGGSTLHLDGETVHVDEEDGDDAKLLGVYSTAEKAAERRRRARLLPGFADEPDCFVIDEHTLDEDEWTGGFVRV
;
A
#
# COMPACT_ATOMS: atom_id res chain seq x y z
N MET A 1 18.44 -5.64 8.97
CA MET A 1 18.32 -4.15 9.08
C MET A 1 16.88 -3.81 8.77
N THR A 2 16.20 -3.01 9.58
CA THR A 2 14.79 -2.67 9.29
C THR A 2 14.68 -1.67 8.15
N VAL A 3 13.73 -1.90 7.23
CA VAL A 3 13.36 -1.01 6.13
C VAL A 3 11.85 -0.79 6.12
N TYR A 4 11.43 0.28 5.47
CA TYR A 4 10.05 0.76 5.46
C TYR A 4 9.56 0.90 4.01
N LEU A 5 8.57 0.11 3.63
CA LEU A 5 7.97 0.13 2.30
C LEU A 5 6.79 1.10 2.29
N LEU A 6 6.80 2.08 1.39
CA LEU A 6 5.68 3.01 1.23
C LEU A 6 4.85 2.61 0.01
N TRP A 7 3.57 2.33 0.23
CA TRP A 7 2.59 2.04 -0.80
C TRP A 7 1.53 3.15 -0.88
N HIS A 8 0.96 3.33 -2.07
CA HIS A 8 -0.33 4.01 -2.28
C HIS A 8 -1.27 3.03 -2.95
N ILE A 9 -2.53 3.02 -2.55
CA ILE A 9 -3.54 2.08 -3.04
C ILE A 9 -4.66 2.92 -3.61
N GLY A 10 -4.80 2.90 -4.93
CA GLY A 10 -5.83 3.62 -5.63
C GLY A 10 -7.04 2.73 -5.88
N HIS A 11 -8.22 3.15 -5.44
CA HIS A 11 -9.47 2.41 -5.65
C HIS A 11 -10.07 2.85 -6.98
N ARG A 12 -9.68 2.21 -8.11
CA ARG A 12 -10.13 2.66 -9.44
C ARG A 12 -11.53 2.17 -9.82
N ASN A 13 -12.38 1.68 -8.91
CA ASN A 13 -13.68 1.15 -9.30
C ASN A 13 -14.80 1.69 -8.41
N GLU A 14 -15.84 2.23 -9.06
CA GLU A 14 -17.18 2.42 -8.48
C GLU A 14 -17.74 1.06 -8.03
N ALA A 15 -17.35 0.58 -6.84
CA ALA A 15 -18.05 -0.55 -6.22
C ALA A 15 -19.46 -0.07 -5.83
N GLY A 16 -20.47 -0.75 -6.38
CA GLY A 16 -21.88 -0.36 -6.40
C GLY A 16 -22.53 -0.02 -5.04
N GLU A 17 -23.82 0.35 -5.08
CA GLU A 17 -24.65 0.83 -3.95
C GLU A 17 -24.15 0.38 -2.56
N GLY A 18 -23.29 1.20 -1.95
CA GLY A 18 -22.68 0.89 -0.65
C GLY A 18 -21.33 1.54 -0.43
N GLY A 19 -20.45 1.62 -1.44
CA GLY A 19 -19.23 2.45 -1.43
C GLY A 19 -18.35 2.37 -0.18
N SER A 20 -18.34 1.24 0.53
CA SER A 20 -17.60 1.10 1.78
C SER A 20 -16.53 0.02 1.66
N THR A 21 -15.27 0.44 1.55
CA THR A 21 -14.11 -0.42 1.77
C THR A 21 -14.12 -0.88 3.22
N LEU A 22 -14.03 -2.19 3.44
CA LEU A 22 -13.91 -2.75 4.78
C LEU A 22 -12.46 -2.55 5.25
N HIS A 23 -12.19 -1.45 5.94
CA HIS A 23 -10.95 -1.28 6.68
C HIS A 23 -11.00 -2.27 7.86
N LEU A 24 -10.44 -3.47 7.71
CA LEU A 24 -10.25 -4.40 8.82
C LEU A 24 -9.15 -3.83 9.71
N ASP A 25 -9.56 -3.15 10.78
CA ASP A 25 -8.74 -2.76 11.94
C ASP A 25 -7.28 -2.34 11.63
N GLY A 26 -7.14 -1.29 10.82
CA GLY A 26 -6.05 -0.31 10.97
C GLY A 26 -4.65 -0.67 10.50
N GLU A 27 -4.36 -1.88 10.02
CA GLU A 27 -2.96 -2.25 9.68
C GLU A 27 -2.79 -3.03 8.36
N THR A 28 -3.84 -3.58 7.77
CA THR A 28 -3.69 -4.39 6.55
C THR A 28 -4.66 -3.92 5.47
N VAL A 29 -4.12 -3.46 4.34
CA VAL A 29 -4.92 -3.20 3.14
C VAL A 29 -4.83 -4.44 2.26
N HIS A 30 -5.98 -5.09 2.05
CA HIS A 30 -6.10 -6.10 1.00
C HIS A 30 -6.08 -5.37 -0.34
N VAL A 31 -5.08 -5.65 -1.16
CA VAL A 31 -5.06 -5.24 -2.57
C VAL A 31 -5.75 -6.36 -3.33
N ASP A 32 -6.99 -6.13 -3.74
CA ASP A 32 -7.67 -7.05 -4.64
C ASP A 32 -7.41 -6.60 -6.08
N GLU A 33 -6.41 -7.23 -6.70
CA GLU A 33 -6.04 -6.95 -8.10
C GLU A 33 -7.17 -7.33 -9.09
N GLU A 34 -8.12 -8.19 -8.69
CA GLU A 34 -9.29 -8.56 -9.50
C GLU A 34 -10.44 -7.54 -9.36
N ASP A 35 -10.57 -6.88 -8.20
CA ASP A 35 -11.56 -5.82 -7.93
C ASP A 35 -11.09 -4.41 -8.34
N GLY A 36 -9.90 -4.30 -8.96
CA GLY A 36 -9.40 -3.07 -9.58
C GLY A 36 -8.66 -2.11 -8.65
N ASP A 37 -8.23 -2.59 -7.49
CA ASP A 37 -7.31 -1.85 -6.63
C ASP A 37 -5.92 -1.76 -7.29
N ASP A 38 -5.44 -0.54 -7.50
CA ASP A 38 -4.13 -0.28 -8.08
C ASP A 38 -3.15 0.09 -6.96
N ALA A 39 -2.35 -0.89 -6.54
CA ALA A 39 -1.29 -0.67 -5.57
C ALA A 39 0.01 -0.24 -6.23
N LYS A 40 0.59 0.86 -5.75
CA LYS A 40 1.88 1.40 -6.21
C LYS A 40 2.88 1.42 -5.06
N LEU A 41 4.00 0.71 -5.21
CA LEU A 41 5.17 0.87 -4.33
C LEU A 41 5.89 2.17 -4.70
N LEU A 42 5.84 3.15 -3.79
CA LEU A 42 6.46 4.46 -3.97
C LEU A 42 7.96 4.46 -3.60
N GLY A 43 8.39 3.54 -2.74
CA GLY A 43 9.79 3.37 -2.40
C GLY A 43 10.04 2.55 -1.14
N VAL A 44 11.31 2.18 -0.95
CA VAL A 44 11.85 1.48 0.23
C VAL A 44 12.79 2.42 0.96
N TYR A 45 12.62 2.57 2.27
CA TYR A 45 13.33 3.55 3.09
C TYR A 45 14.04 2.90 4.25
N SER A 46 15.24 3.39 4.59
CA SER A 46 16.00 2.87 5.74
C SER A 46 15.50 3.34 7.11
N THR A 47 14.52 4.24 7.15
CA THR A 47 13.96 4.83 8.38
C THR A 47 12.51 5.25 8.14
N ALA A 48 11.64 5.11 9.15
CA ALA A 48 10.23 5.48 9.07
C ALA A 48 10.01 6.96 8.70
N GLU A 49 10.87 7.87 9.17
CA GLU A 49 10.77 9.31 8.92
C GLU A 49 10.93 9.66 7.45
N LYS A 50 11.82 8.97 6.73
CA LYS A 50 12.02 9.14 5.29
C LYS A 50 10.80 8.67 4.49
N ALA A 51 10.21 7.54 4.89
CA ALA A 51 8.96 7.06 4.31
C ALA A 51 7.82 8.07 4.55
N ALA A 52 7.70 8.58 5.78
CA ALA A 52 6.71 9.60 6.13
C ALA A 52 6.92 10.92 5.37
N GLU A 53 8.18 11.34 5.14
CA GLU A 53 8.49 12.52 4.33
C GLU A 53 8.12 12.32 2.86
N ARG A 54 8.42 11.13 2.30
CA ARG A 54 7.96 10.79 0.95
C ARG A 54 6.45 10.82 0.86
N ARG A 55 5.73 10.24 1.83
CA ARG A 55 4.26 10.23 1.91
C ARG A 55 3.70 11.64 1.88
N ARG A 56 4.24 12.56 2.69
CA ARG A 56 3.82 13.98 2.70
C ARG A 56 3.94 14.64 1.33
N ARG A 57 5.03 14.38 0.59
CA ARG A 57 5.22 14.89 -0.78
C ARG A 57 4.33 14.16 -1.79
N ALA A 58 4.08 12.87 -1.59
CA ALA A 58 3.24 12.04 -2.46
C ALA A 58 1.77 12.48 -2.47
N ARG A 59 1.24 12.87 -1.29
CA ARG A 59 -0.14 13.36 -1.13
C ARG A 59 -0.49 14.56 -2.01
N LEU A 60 0.49 15.23 -2.60
CA LEU A 60 0.29 16.40 -3.48
C LEU A 60 0.35 16.04 -4.96
N LEU A 61 0.65 14.78 -5.31
CA LEU A 61 0.74 14.35 -6.70
C LEU A 61 -0.67 14.14 -7.28
N PRO A 62 -0.92 14.52 -8.56
CA PRO A 62 -2.18 14.22 -9.23
C PRO A 62 -2.52 12.72 -9.17
N GLY A 63 -3.79 12.38 -8.94
CA GLY A 63 -4.26 11.01 -8.69
C GLY A 63 -4.14 10.61 -7.22
N PHE A 64 -2.99 10.83 -6.57
CA PHE A 64 -2.83 10.51 -5.15
C PHE A 64 -3.49 11.55 -4.23
N ALA A 65 -3.59 12.80 -4.69
CA ALA A 65 -4.27 13.87 -3.96
C ALA A 65 -5.77 13.64 -3.84
N ASP A 66 -6.37 12.85 -4.74
CA ASP A 66 -7.78 12.48 -4.72
C ASP A 66 -8.06 11.42 -3.63
N GLU A 67 -7.04 10.66 -3.24
CA GLU A 67 -7.08 9.60 -2.23
C GLU A 67 -5.94 9.76 -1.19
N PRO A 68 -5.94 10.87 -0.41
CA PRO A 68 -4.78 11.26 0.40
C PRO A 68 -4.51 10.35 1.58
N ASP A 69 -5.49 9.55 2.02
CA ASP A 69 -5.38 8.66 3.17
C ASP A 69 -5.09 7.20 2.79
N CYS A 70 -5.07 6.88 1.50
CA CYS A 70 -4.78 5.54 0.99
C CYS A 70 -3.27 5.27 0.87
N PHE A 71 -2.50 5.58 1.91
CA PHE A 71 -1.06 5.30 1.99
C PHE A 71 -0.74 4.35 3.12
N VAL A 72 0.07 3.33 2.83
CA VAL A 72 0.55 2.34 3.81
C VAL A 72 2.06 2.46 3.93
N ILE A 73 2.58 2.46 5.16
CA ILE A 73 4.01 2.30 5.42
C ILE A 73 4.16 1.00 6.20
N ASP A 74 4.78 0.01 5.57
CA ASP A 74 4.98 -1.33 6.13
C ASP A 74 6.44 -1.51 6.55
N GLU A 75 6.68 -2.25 7.63
CA GLU A 75 7.99 -2.50 8.21
C GLU A 75 8.49 -3.90 7.85
N HIS A 76 9.71 -3.98 7.30
CA HIS A 76 10.30 -5.24 6.87
C HIS A 76 11.77 -5.39 7.30
N THR A 77 12.20 -6.63 7.48
CA THR A 77 13.62 -6.95 7.66
C THR A 77 14.30 -7.05 6.29
N LEU A 78 15.30 -6.19 6.06
CA LEU A 78 16.16 -6.29 4.88
C LEU A 78 16.93 -7.61 4.87
N ASP A 79 17.02 -8.22 3.68
CA ASP A 79 17.66 -9.51 3.39
C ASP A 79 16.97 -10.71 4.05
N GLU A 80 15.66 -10.61 4.31
CA GLU A 80 14.82 -11.70 4.80
C GLU A 80 13.74 -12.08 3.77
N ASP A 81 13.47 -13.38 3.66
CA ASP A 81 12.44 -13.91 2.77
C ASP A 81 11.08 -13.91 3.48
N GLU A 82 10.14 -13.09 3.04
CA GLU A 82 8.78 -13.07 3.61
C GLU A 82 7.84 -14.08 2.95
N TRP A 83 8.06 -14.33 1.65
CA TRP A 83 7.38 -15.38 0.92
C TRP A 83 8.34 -16.53 0.65
N THR A 84 8.25 -17.58 1.46
CA THR A 84 9.15 -18.75 1.34
C THR A 84 8.57 -19.86 0.45
N GLY A 85 7.34 -19.71 -0.04
CA GLY A 85 6.65 -20.69 -0.89
C GLY A 85 6.81 -20.43 -2.38
N GLY A 86 6.28 -21.35 -3.21
CA GLY A 86 6.08 -21.13 -4.65
C GLY A 86 4.60 -21.02 -5.00
N PHE A 87 4.28 -20.76 -6.27
CA PHE A 87 2.89 -20.79 -6.74
C PHE A 87 2.28 -22.18 -6.55
N VAL A 88 1.09 -22.25 -5.96
CA VAL A 88 0.26 -23.45 -5.95
C VAL A 88 -0.46 -23.54 -7.29
N ARG A 89 -0.28 -24.67 -8.00
CA ARG A 89 -1.03 -24.98 -9.22
C ARG A 89 -2.02 -26.08 -8.92
N VAL A 90 -3.28 -25.86 -9.27
CA VAL A 90 -4.36 -26.85 -9.25
C VAL A 90 -4.64 -27.36 -10.66
#